data_AF-A0A8S3YZ02-F1
#
_entry.id   AF-A0A8S3YZ02-F1
#
_cell.length_a   1.000
_cell.length_b   1.000
_cell.length_c   1.000
_cell.angle_alpha   90.00
_cell.angle_beta   90.00
_cell.angle_gamma   90.00
#
_symmetry.space_group_name_H-M   'P 1'
#
loop_
_entity.id
_entity.type
_entity.pdbx_description
1 polymer ?
#
loop_
_entity_poly.entity_id
_entity_poly.type
_entity_poly.pdbx_seq_one_letter_code
_entity_poly.pdbx_strand_id
1 'polypeptide(L)'
;MYIEIIGEAYRYREQTGRTHRYREQTGRAHRYRQQIGRAHRYREQIGRAHRYREQIGRAHRYREQIGRAHRYREQIGRAHRYREQIGRAHMYREQIGRAHRYREQIGRAHRYREQIDRAHRYREQKGRAHRYREQKGRAHMYREQKGKAHRYREQTGRAHRYREQIGRAHRYREQIGRAHRYREQKGRAHMYREQKGKAHRYREQIGRAHRYREQIGRAHRYREQIGRAHRYSEQIGRAHRYREQIGRAHRYREQKGRAHRYREQIGRAHRYREQIGRAHMYREQKGRAHRYSEQIGRASTYGAHK
;
A
#
# COMPACT_ATOMS: atom_id res chain seq x y z
N MET A 1 20.64 -29.60 35.00
CA MET A 1 20.84 -30.49 33.85
C MET A 1 20.55 -29.69 32.57
N TYR A 2 21.59 -29.30 31.82
CA TYR A 2 21.43 -28.52 30.58
C TYR A 2 21.35 -29.47 29.38
N ILE A 3 20.39 -29.27 28.48
CA ILE A 3 20.31 -30.01 27.20
C ILE A 3 20.58 -29.04 26.05
N GLU A 4 21.76 -29.13 25.45
CA GLU A 4 22.06 -28.43 24.20
C GLU A 4 21.39 -29.12 23.01
N ILE A 5 20.70 -28.34 22.17
CA ILE A 5 20.13 -28.83 20.90
C ILE A 5 21.04 -28.40 19.75
N ILE A 6 22.02 -29.24 19.42
CA ILE A 6 22.83 -29.12 18.21
C ILE A 6 21.99 -29.64 17.02
N GLY A 7 21.94 -28.89 15.90
CA GLY A 7 20.88 -29.07 14.90
C GLY A 7 21.28 -28.98 13.42
N GLU A 8 20.99 -30.06 12.68
CA GLU A 8 21.10 -30.22 11.22
C GLU A 8 19.70 -30.48 10.59
N ALA A 9 19.36 -29.93 9.41
CA ALA A 9 17.96 -30.03 8.91
C ALA A 9 17.64 -29.79 7.40
N TYR A 10 17.08 -30.84 6.77
CA TYR A 10 16.54 -30.92 5.38
C TYR A 10 15.17 -31.67 5.35
N ARG A 11 14.66 -32.39 4.31
CA ARG A 11 14.89 -32.44 2.85
C ARG A 11 13.54 -32.17 2.12
N TYR A 12 12.78 -33.20 1.72
CA TYR A 12 11.59 -33.15 0.84
C TYR A 12 10.41 -34.00 1.40
N ARG A 13 9.17 -33.81 0.91
CA ARG A 13 8.05 -34.79 1.04
C ARG A 13 6.87 -34.40 0.16
N GLU A 14 6.35 -35.33 -0.62
CA GLU A 14 5.06 -35.23 -1.32
C GLU A 14 3.91 -35.76 -0.45
N GLN A 15 2.69 -35.25 -0.65
CA GLN A 15 1.46 -35.77 -0.03
C GLN A 15 0.23 -35.43 -0.87
N THR A 16 -0.53 -36.45 -1.23
CA THR A 16 -1.95 -36.40 -1.61
C THR A 16 -2.83 -36.42 -0.33
N GLY A 17 -4.06 -35.90 -0.41
CA GLY A 17 -5.06 -36.03 0.66
C GLY A 17 -5.06 -34.98 1.80
N ARG A 18 -5.93 -35.20 2.80
CA ARG A 18 -6.23 -34.26 3.90
C ARG A 18 -5.18 -34.40 5.01
N THR A 19 -4.51 -33.30 5.39
CA THR A 19 -3.38 -33.38 6.35
C THR A 19 -3.32 -32.26 7.37
N HIS A 20 -3.06 -32.64 8.63
CA HIS A 20 -2.80 -31.77 9.78
C HIS A 20 -1.34 -32.01 10.25
N ARG A 21 -0.66 -30.98 10.77
CA ARG A 21 0.72 -31.11 11.31
C ARG A 21 1.12 -29.93 12.21
N TYR A 22 1.58 -30.23 13.42
CA TYR A 22 2.42 -29.36 14.27
C TYR A 22 3.91 -29.60 13.97
N ARG A 23 4.80 -28.65 14.30
CA ARG A 23 6.26 -28.88 14.40
C ARG A 23 6.92 -27.67 15.05
N GLU A 24 7.79 -27.92 16.00
CA GLU A 24 8.71 -26.94 16.57
C GLU A 24 10.14 -27.18 16.05
N GLN A 25 11.01 -26.17 16.06
CA GLN A 25 12.44 -26.30 15.74
C GLN A 25 13.26 -25.13 16.29
N THR A 26 14.36 -25.46 16.95
CA THR A 26 15.54 -24.63 17.13
C THR A 26 16.47 -24.75 15.90
N GLY A 27 17.41 -23.83 15.72
CA GLY A 27 18.51 -23.97 14.74
C GLY A 27 18.21 -23.66 13.26
N ARG A 28 19.18 -24.06 12.41
CA ARG A 28 19.26 -23.79 10.95
C ARG A 28 18.41 -24.81 10.20
N ALA A 29 17.55 -24.40 9.25
CA ALA A 29 16.76 -25.38 8.48
C ALA A 29 16.33 -24.96 7.07
N HIS A 30 16.50 -25.89 6.12
CA HIS A 30 15.93 -25.87 4.76
C HIS A 30 14.77 -26.88 4.64
N ARG A 31 13.75 -26.60 3.82
CA ARG A 31 12.69 -27.58 3.50
C ARG A 31 11.91 -27.20 2.23
N TYR A 32 11.68 -28.18 1.36
CA TYR A 32 10.73 -28.13 0.25
C TYR A 32 9.50 -29.01 0.56
N ARG A 33 8.34 -28.79 -0.10
CA ARG A 33 7.16 -29.68 0.01
C ARG A 33 6.07 -29.39 -1.03
N GLN A 34 5.65 -30.41 -1.78
CA GLN A 34 4.41 -30.39 -2.57
C GLN A 34 3.22 -30.89 -1.77
N GLN A 35 2.02 -30.37 -2.05
CA GLN A 35 0.75 -30.95 -1.59
C GLN A 35 -0.40 -30.64 -2.54
N ILE A 36 -1.16 -31.67 -2.85
CA ILE A 36 -2.44 -31.61 -3.56
C ILE A 36 -3.55 -31.82 -2.50
N GLY A 37 -4.45 -30.85 -2.36
CA GLY A 37 -5.63 -30.96 -1.48
C GLY A 37 -5.62 -30.13 -0.18
N ARG A 38 -6.47 -30.52 0.78
CA ARG A 38 -6.80 -29.76 2.00
C ARG A 38 -5.73 -29.93 3.09
N ALA A 39 -5.07 -28.84 3.49
CA ALA A 39 -4.02 -28.93 4.53
C ALA A 39 -4.02 -27.80 5.58
N HIS A 40 -3.95 -28.20 6.85
CA HIS A 40 -3.75 -27.35 8.03
C HIS A 40 -2.33 -27.53 8.57
N ARG A 41 -1.68 -26.45 9.04
CA ARG A 41 -0.34 -26.55 9.64
C ARG A 41 -0.03 -25.38 10.58
N TYR A 42 0.42 -25.71 11.79
CA TYR A 42 1.10 -24.81 12.72
C TYR A 42 2.62 -25.06 12.66
N ARG A 43 3.46 -24.06 12.98
CA ARG A 43 4.91 -24.27 13.16
C ARG A 43 5.54 -23.06 13.83
N GLU A 44 6.27 -23.27 14.91
CA GLU A 44 7.19 -22.29 15.47
C GLU A 44 8.61 -22.44 14.89
N GLN A 45 9.49 -21.43 15.02
CA GLN A 45 10.92 -21.60 14.78
C GLN A 45 11.76 -20.44 15.33
N ILE A 46 12.80 -20.79 16.07
CA ILE A 46 13.88 -19.90 16.49
C ILE A 46 15.08 -20.11 15.55
N GLY A 47 15.69 -19.04 15.01
CA GLY A 47 16.95 -19.11 14.24
C GLY A 47 16.85 -18.78 12.74
N ARG A 48 17.72 -19.42 11.92
CA ARG A 48 17.83 -19.18 10.46
C ARG A 48 17.01 -20.19 9.66
N ALA A 49 16.11 -19.72 8.79
CA ALA A 49 15.17 -20.61 8.08
C ALA A 49 14.99 -20.27 6.59
N HIS A 50 15.07 -21.28 5.74
CA HIS A 50 14.73 -21.21 4.32
C HIS A 50 13.60 -22.19 4.01
N ARG A 51 12.69 -21.84 3.09
CA ARG A 51 11.58 -22.74 2.71
C ARG A 51 10.97 -22.44 1.34
N TYR A 52 10.74 -23.51 0.59
CA TYR A 52 9.94 -23.58 -0.64
C TYR A 52 8.69 -24.46 -0.36
N ARG A 53 7.59 -24.28 -1.11
CA ARG A 53 6.37 -25.11 -1.03
C ARG A 53 5.40 -24.67 -2.13
N GLU A 54 5.05 -25.53 -3.08
CA GLU A 54 3.87 -25.31 -3.92
C GLU A 54 2.64 -26.00 -3.32
N GLN A 55 1.45 -25.58 -3.75
CA GLN A 55 0.20 -26.20 -3.34
C GLN A 55 -0.93 -25.97 -4.34
N ILE A 56 -1.67 -27.03 -4.60
CA ILE A 56 -2.94 -27.00 -5.33
C ILE A 56 -4.06 -27.30 -4.33
N GLY A 57 -5.07 -26.43 -4.25
CA GLY A 57 -6.25 -26.60 -3.38
C GLY A 57 -6.34 -25.68 -2.16
N ARG A 58 -7.11 -26.10 -1.13
CA ARG A 58 -7.47 -25.28 0.03
C ARG A 58 -6.42 -25.43 1.15
N ALA A 59 -5.88 -24.34 1.69
CA ALA A 59 -4.86 -24.43 2.75
C ALA A 59 -4.94 -23.36 3.83
N HIS A 60 -4.86 -23.79 5.10
CA HIS A 60 -4.76 -22.96 6.30
C HIS A 60 -3.34 -23.07 6.87
N ARG A 61 -2.77 -21.98 7.40
CA ARG A 61 -1.44 -22.03 8.03
C ARG A 61 -1.21 -20.89 9.04
N TYR A 62 -0.73 -21.27 10.20
CA TYR A 62 -0.21 -20.41 11.28
C TYR A 62 1.31 -20.56 11.35
N ARG A 63 2.04 -19.54 11.81
CA ARG A 63 3.51 -19.61 11.95
C ARG A 63 4.10 -18.39 12.67
N GLU A 64 4.71 -18.61 13.83
CA GLU A 64 5.63 -17.68 14.49
C GLU A 64 7.08 -17.91 14.00
N GLN A 65 7.93 -16.88 14.12
CA GLN A 65 9.36 -16.98 13.88
C GLN A 65 10.15 -15.87 14.57
N ILE A 66 11.23 -16.25 15.25
CA ILE A 66 12.26 -15.35 15.77
C ILE A 66 13.55 -15.58 14.96
N GLY A 67 14.16 -14.53 14.42
CA GLY A 67 15.46 -14.59 13.72
C GLY A 67 15.46 -14.20 12.23
N ARG A 68 16.19 -14.95 11.38
CA ARG A 68 16.35 -14.66 9.94
C ARG A 68 15.56 -15.66 9.09
N ALA A 69 14.71 -15.20 8.17
CA ALA A 69 13.85 -16.10 7.40
C ALA A 69 13.66 -15.74 5.92
N HIS A 70 14.02 -16.67 5.03
CA HIS A 70 13.75 -16.64 3.59
C HIS A 70 12.58 -17.58 3.28
N ARG A 71 11.69 -17.20 2.34
CA ARG A 71 10.55 -18.05 1.95
C ARG A 71 10.02 -17.74 0.55
N TYR A 72 9.87 -18.79 -0.24
CA TYR A 72 9.16 -18.85 -1.51
C TYR A 72 7.90 -19.73 -1.31
N ARG A 73 6.86 -19.56 -2.15
CA ARG A 73 5.62 -20.37 -2.13
C ARG A 73 4.66 -19.95 -3.23
N GLU A 74 4.42 -20.79 -4.23
CA GLU A 74 3.26 -20.67 -5.11
C GLU A 74 2.00 -21.28 -4.46
N GLN A 75 0.83 -20.91 -4.97
CA GLN A 75 -0.41 -21.58 -4.61
C GLN A 75 -1.50 -21.32 -5.63
N ILE A 76 -2.12 -22.39 -6.10
CA ILE A 76 -3.37 -22.39 -6.85
C ILE A 76 -4.50 -22.77 -5.89
N GLY A 77 -5.56 -21.96 -5.84
CA GLY A 77 -6.75 -22.21 -5.00
C GLY A 77 -6.84 -21.38 -3.70
N ARG A 78 -7.68 -21.83 -2.76
CA ARG A 78 -8.11 -21.03 -1.59
C ARG A 78 -7.06 -21.03 -0.46
N ALA A 79 -6.78 -19.87 0.14
CA ALA A 79 -5.70 -19.72 1.11
C ALA A 79 -6.03 -18.84 2.32
N HIS A 80 -5.89 -19.38 3.53
CA HIS A 80 -5.88 -18.61 4.78
C HIS A 80 -4.47 -18.69 5.38
N ARG A 81 -3.93 -17.56 5.87
CA ARG A 81 -2.60 -17.54 6.49
C ARG A 81 -2.45 -16.43 7.54
N TYR A 82 -2.02 -16.84 8.72
CA TYR A 82 -1.50 -16.01 9.81
C TYR A 82 0.03 -16.18 9.85
N ARG A 83 0.76 -15.15 10.27
CA ARG A 83 2.22 -15.21 10.47
C ARG A 83 2.69 -14.01 11.28
N GLU A 84 3.35 -14.29 12.38
CA GLU A 84 4.16 -13.32 13.13
C GLU A 84 5.65 -13.55 12.88
N GLN A 85 6.43 -12.49 13.08
CA GLN A 85 7.86 -12.48 12.83
C GLN A 85 8.58 -11.40 13.60
N ILE A 86 9.62 -11.79 14.33
CA ILE A 86 10.61 -10.89 14.91
C ILE A 86 11.94 -11.11 14.16
N GLY A 87 12.54 -10.03 13.66
CA GLY A 87 13.87 -10.05 13.01
C GLY A 87 13.90 -9.70 11.51
N ARG A 88 14.71 -10.42 10.72
CA ARG A 88 14.95 -10.14 9.28
C ARG A 88 14.18 -11.14 8.42
N ALA A 89 13.38 -10.68 7.46
CA ALA A 89 12.61 -11.60 6.61
C ALA A 89 12.51 -11.19 5.13
N HIS A 90 12.82 -12.15 4.27
CA HIS A 90 12.68 -12.10 2.82
C HIS A 90 11.54 -13.04 2.39
N MET A 91 10.68 -12.59 1.47
CA MET A 91 9.47 -13.32 1.08
C MET A 91 9.12 -13.10 -0.39
N TYR A 92 9.02 -14.19 -1.13
CA TYR A 92 8.40 -14.27 -2.45
C TYR A 92 7.10 -15.09 -2.34
N ARG A 93 6.14 -14.83 -3.22
CA ARG A 93 4.85 -15.55 -3.26
C ARG A 93 4.00 -15.15 -4.47
N GLU A 94 3.81 -16.05 -5.43
CA GLU A 94 2.68 -15.99 -6.36
C GLU A 94 1.42 -16.62 -5.75
N GLN A 95 0.26 -16.28 -6.32
CA GLN A 95 -1.02 -16.91 -6.00
C GLN A 95 -2.02 -16.73 -7.14
N ILE A 96 -2.68 -17.83 -7.49
CA ILE A 96 -3.87 -17.83 -8.34
C ILE A 96 -5.06 -18.19 -7.44
N GLY A 97 -6.08 -17.33 -7.41
CA GLY A 97 -7.30 -17.53 -6.64
C GLY A 97 -7.37 -16.82 -5.27
N ARG A 98 -8.39 -17.21 -4.49
CA ARG A 98 -8.85 -16.48 -3.29
C ARG A 98 -7.88 -16.60 -2.10
N ALA A 99 -7.42 -15.47 -1.56
CA ALA A 99 -6.49 -15.47 -0.44
C ALA A 99 -6.79 -14.44 0.66
N HIS A 100 -6.92 -14.93 1.89
CA HIS A 100 -6.97 -14.17 3.15
C HIS A 100 -5.61 -14.24 3.85
N ARG A 101 -5.10 -13.11 4.34
CA ARG A 101 -3.77 -13.03 4.97
C ARG A 101 -3.73 -12.00 6.09
N TYR A 102 -3.36 -12.44 7.29
CA TYR A 102 -2.96 -11.61 8.42
C TYR A 102 -1.45 -11.77 8.60
N ARG A 103 -0.73 -10.68 8.92
CA ARG A 103 0.70 -10.71 9.26
C ARG A 103 1.10 -9.52 10.11
N GLU A 104 1.59 -9.76 11.32
CA GLU A 104 2.47 -8.83 12.00
C GLU A 104 3.92 -9.01 11.50
N GLN A 105 4.78 -8.03 11.78
CA GLN A 105 6.23 -8.17 11.68
C GLN A 105 6.94 -7.05 12.45
N ILE A 106 7.89 -7.42 13.29
CA ILE A 106 8.85 -6.52 13.94
C ILE A 106 10.20 -6.70 13.24
N GLY A 107 10.84 -5.60 12.83
CA GLY A 107 12.17 -5.59 12.21
C GLY A 107 12.19 -5.34 10.69
N ARG A 108 13.16 -5.94 9.99
CA ARG A 108 13.46 -5.67 8.56
C ARG A 108 12.71 -6.63 7.63
N ALA A 109 11.99 -6.09 6.65
CA ALA A 109 11.12 -6.87 5.76
C ALA A 109 11.32 -6.56 4.27
N HIS A 110 11.70 -7.56 3.48
CA HIS A 110 11.70 -7.53 2.01
C HIS A 110 10.61 -8.48 1.51
N ARG A 111 9.69 -7.99 0.67
CA ARG A 111 8.53 -8.79 0.20
C ARG A 111 8.21 -8.51 -1.27
N TYR A 112 8.41 -9.51 -2.13
CA TYR A 112 7.80 -9.61 -3.45
C TYR A 112 6.47 -10.38 -3.33
N ARG A 113 5.47 -10.03 -4.14
CA ARG A 113 4.18 -10.74 -4.18
C ARG A 113 3.40 -10.42 -5.44
N GLU A 114 3.21 -11.40 -6.29
CA GLU A 114 2.09 -11.40 -7.22
C GLU A 114 0.78 -11.83 -6.53
N GLN A 115 -0.34 -11.65 -7.23
CA GLN A 115 -1.60 -12.36 -6.99
C GLN A 115 -2.63 -12.02 -8.06
N ILE A 116 -3.14 -13.06 -8.70
CA ILE A 116 -4.31 -13.06 -9.59
C ILE A 116 -5.57 -13.35 -8.76
N ASP A 117 -6.73 -12.82 -9.18
CA ASP A 117 -8.05 -12.93 -8.54
C ASP A 117 -8.17 -12.23 -7.15
N ARG A 118 -8.81 -12.83 -6.13
CA ARG A 118 -9.37 -12.12 -4.96
C ARG A 118 -8.43 -12.12 -3.75
N ALA A 119 -8.14 -10.92 -3.23
CA ALA A 119 -7.19 -10.71 -2.15
C ALA A 119 -7.75 -9.91 -0.97
N HIS A 120 -7.75 -10.53 0.21
CA HIS A 120 -7.95 -9.87 1.51
C HIS A 120 -6.64 -9.90 2.30
N ARG A 121 -6.16 -8.73 2.76
CA ARG A 121 -4.88 -8.64 3.47
C ARG A 121 -4.91 -7.60 4.60
N TYR A 122 -4.88 -8.06 5.85
CA TYR A 122 -4.50 -7.27 7.03
C TYR A 122 -2.98 -7.39 7.23
N ARG A 123 -2.30 -6.30 7.62
CA ARG A 123 -0.87 -6.34 7.97
C ARG A 123 -0.45 -5.17 8.86
N GLU A 124 0.11 -5.46 10.01
CA GLU A 124 0.94 -4.49 10.72
C GLU A 124 2.41 -4.55 10.22
N GLN A 125 3.24 -3.60 10.64
CA GLN A 125 4.71 -3.76 10.71
C GLN A 125 5.35 -2.60 11.49
N LYS A 126 6.16 -2.95 12.48
CA LYS A 126 7.11 -2.08 13.18
C LYS A 126 8.51 -2.26 12.52
N GLY A 127 9.16 -1.19 12.07
CA GLY A 127 10.52 -1.23 11.45
C GLY A 127 10.60 -1.01 9.92
N ARG A 128 11.73 -1.38 9.29
CA ARG A 128 12.04 -1.09 7.86
C ARG A 128 11.33 -2.06 6.90
N ALA A 129 10.65 -1.51 5.89
CA ALA A 129 9.92 -2.30 4.90
C ALA A 129 10.26 -1.92 3.44
N HIS A 130 10.74 -2.89 2.66
CA HIS A 130 10.73 -2.85 1.20
C HIS A 130 9.67 -3.83 0.67
N ARG A 131 8.71 -3.37 -0.14
CA ARG A 131 7.66 -4.25 -0.69
C ARG A 131 7.31 -3.91 -2.14
N TYR A 132 7.53 -4.88 -3.04
CA TYR A 132 6.93 -4.93 -4.38
C TYR A 132 5.56 -5.63 -4.29
N ARG A 133 4.68 -5.36 -5.26
CA ARG A 133 3.40 -6.08 -5.43
C ARG A 133 2.78 -5.75 -6.77
N GLU A 134 2.61 -6.75 -7.62
CA GLU A 134 1.64 -6.73 -8.71
C GLU A 134 0.31 -7.33 -8.23
N GLN A 135 -0.80 -7.01 -8.92
CA GLN A 135 -2.08 -7.69 -8.77
C GLN A 135 -3.03 -7.47 -9.95
N LYS A 136 -3.60 -8.57 -10.44
CA LYS A 136 -4.74 -8.57 -11.36
C LYS A 136 -5.98 -9.05 -10.58
N GLY A 137 -7.07 -8.27 -10.54
CA GLY A 137 -8.33 -8.64 -9.87
C GLY A 137 -8.75 -7.79 -8.66
N ARG A 138 -9.57 -8.36 -7.76
CA ARG A 138 -10.22 -7.65 -6.63
C ARG A 138 -9.34 -7.68 -5.38
N ALA A 139 -9.02 -6.51 -4.79
CA ALA A 139 -8.17 -6.45 -3.61
C ALA A 139 -8.63 -5.47 -2.53
N HIS A 140 -8.86 -5.99 -1.32
CA HIS A 140 -9.06 -5.23 -0.09
C HIS A 140 -7.81 -5.32 0.78
N MET A 141 -7.42 -4.19 1.39
CA MET A 141 -6.32 -4.15 2.35
C MET A 141 -6.57 -3.18 3.47
N TYR A 142 -6.20 -3.66 4.65
CA TYR A 142 -5.84 -2.85 5.79
C TYR A 142 -4.32 -2.92 5.99
N ARG A 143 -3.67 -1.83 6.44
CA ARG A 143 -2.24 -1.83 6.78
C ARG A 143 -1.79 -0.60 7.57
N GLU A 144 -1.41 -0.82 8.81
CA GLU A 144 -0.62 0.11 9.61
C GLU A 144 0.89 -0.06 9.34
N GLN A 145 1.67 0.95 9.71
CA GLN A 145 3.14 0.86 9.80
C GLN A 145 3.73 1.94 10.69
N LYS A 146 4.61 1.55 11.61
CA LYS A 146 5.52 2.44 12.33
C LYS A 146 6.94 2.26 11.76
N GLY A 147 7.53 3.30 11.17
CA GLY A 147 8.91 3.31 10.64
C GLY A 147 9.09 3.59 9.14
N LYS A 148 10.29 3.26 8.61
CA LYS A 148 10.72 3.55 7.22
C LYS A 148 10.09 2.56 6.21
N ALA A 149 9.39 3.06 5.19
CA ALA A 149 8.72 2.20 4.19
C ALA A 149 8.89 2.65 2.74
N HIS A 150 9.43 1.76 1.91
CA HIS A 150 9.48 1.85 0.45
C HIS A 150 8.47 0.85 -0.13
N ARG A 151 7.65 1.29 -1.09
CA ARG A 151 6.64 0.45 -1.73
C ARG A 151 6.52 0.79 -3.22
N TYR A 152 6.83 -0.17 -4.08
CA TYR A 152 6.34 -0.19 -5.46
C TYR A 152 4.99 -0.93 -5.49
N ARG A 153 4.11 -0.57 -6.42
CA ARG A 153 2.87 -1.33 -6.62
C ARG A 153 2.13 -1.01 -7.91
N GLU A 154 1.91 -2.05 -8.70
CA GLU A 154 0.90 -2.08 -9.76
C GLU A 154 -0.45 -2.63 -9.25
N GLN A 155 -1.52 -2.37 -9.98
CA GLN A 155 -2.79 -3.09 -9.81
C GLN A 155 -3.74 -2.85 -10.99
N THR A 156 -4.22 -3.92 -11.60
CA THR A 156 -5.35 -3.90 -12.53
C THR A 156 -6.61 -4.44 -11.84
N GLY A 157 -7.71 -3.69 -11.91
CA GLY A 157 -9.01 -4.06 -11.33
C GLY A 157 -9.44 -3.24 -10.09
N ARG A 158 -10.32 -3.83 -9.25
CA ARG A 158 -10.99 -3.13 -8.14
C ARG A 158 -10.12 -3.11 -6.86
N ALA A 159 -9.96 -1.94 -6.26
CA ALA A 159 -9.08 -1.74 -5.10
C ALA A 159 -9.73 -0.95 -3.95
N HIS A 160 -9.86 -1.57 -2.77
CA HIS A 160 -10.17 -0.88 -1.51
C HIS A 160 -8.93 -0.91 -0.62
N ARG A 161 -8.53 0.25 -0.06
CA ARG A 161 -7.32 0.38 0.75
C ARG A 161 -7.51 1.36 1.90
N TYR A 162 -7.47 0.86 3.13
CA TYR A 162 -7.15 1.65 4.31
C TYR A 162 -5.63 1.59 4.56
N ARG A 163 -5.02 2.66 5.08
CA ARG A 163 -3.61 2.67 5.47
C ARG A 163 -3.28 3.86 6.37
N GLU A 164 -2.89 3.54 7.59
CA GLU A 164 -2.19 4.45 8.50
C GLU A 164 -0.65 4.35 8.28
N GLN A 165 0.10 5.35 8.74
CA GLN A 165 1.57 5.28 8.81
C GLN A 165 2.16 6.41 9.67
N ILE A 166 3.02 6.01 10.60
CA ILE A 166 3.95 6.89 11.29
C ILE A 166 5.36 6.72 10.69
N GLY A 167 6.01 7.83 10.32
CA GLY A 167 7.40 7.87 9.84
C GLY A 167 7.59 8.11 8.33
N ARG A 168 8.79 7.77 7.82
CA ARG A 168 9.23 8.10 6.45
C ARG A 168 8.64 7.13 5.41
N ALA A 169 8.14 7.66 4.29
CA ALA A 169 7.49 6.86 3.25
C ALA A 169 7.87 7.27 1.82
N HIS A 170 8.35 6.31 1.02
CA HIS A 170 8.44 6.43 -0.44
C HIS A 170 7.44 5.45 -1.08
N ARG A 171 6.70 5.91 -2.08
CA ARG A 171 5.62 5.13 -2.71
C ARG A 171 5.55 5.43 -4.21
N TYR A 172 5.77 4.43 -5.04
CA TYR A 172 5.25 4.39 -6.40
C TYR A 172 3.91 3.66 -6.38
N ARG A 173 2.97 4.03 -7.26
CA ARG A 173 1.79 3.21 -7.54
C ARG A 173 1.22 3.55 -8.90
N GLU A 174 1.10 2.54 -9.74
CA GLU A 174 0.22 2.55 -10.88
C GLU A 174 -1.17 1.94 -10.54
N GLN A 175 -2.17 2.22 -11.37
CA GLN A 175 -3.43 1.47 -11.34
C GLN A 175 -4.29 1.71 -12.58
N ILE A 176 -4.79 0.60 -13.12
CA ILE A 176 -5.92 0.58 -14.05
C ILE A 176 -7.19 0.12 -13.30
N GLY A 177 -8.28 0.87 -13.43
CA GLY A 177 -9.62 0.53 -12.90
C GLY A 177 -10.07 1.32 -11.66
N ARG A 178 -11.01 0.73 -10.88
CA ARG A 178 -11.75 1.40 -9.79
C ARG A 178 -10.96 1.39 -8.47
N ALA A 179 -10.91 2.52 -7.77
CA ALA A 179 -10.16 2.65 -6.51
C ALA A 179 -10.86 3.49 -5.44
N HIS A 180 -11.01 2.90 -4.25
CA HIS A 180 -11.29 3.62 -3.01
C HIS A 180 -10.03 3.57 -2.14
N ARG A 181 -9.63 4.72 -1.58
CA ARG A 181 -8.48 4.80 -0.69
C ARG A 181 -8.72 5.82 0.41
N TYR A 182 -8.62 5.34 1.65
CA TYR A 182 -8.38 6.15 2.83
C TYR A 182 -6.90 6.10 3.21
N ARG A 183 -6.35 7.16 3.81
CA ARG A 183 -4.97 7.18 4.29
C ARG A 183 -4.69 8.35 5.25
N GLU A 184 -4.26 8.00 6.44
CA GLU A 184 -3.52 8.90 7.32
C GLU A 184 -2.00 8.81 7.10
N GLN A 185 -1.29 9.85 7.53
CA GLN A 185 0.16 9.78 7.73
C GLN A 185 0.69 10.89 8.65
N LYS A 186 1.45 10.50 9.67
CA LYS A 186 2.32 11.40 10.45
C LYS A 186 3.77 11.25 9.96
N GLY A 187 4.40 12.34 9.51
CA GLY A 187 5.81 12.39 9.08
C GLY A 187 6.07 12.65 7.57
N ARG A 188 7.29 12.33 7.11
CA ARG A 188 7.78 12.66 5.75
C ARG A 188 7.27 11.69 4.67
N ALA A 189 6.84 12.21 3.53
CA ALA A 189 6.26 11.40 2.46
C ALA A 189 6.64 11.85 1.03
N HIS A 190 7.25 10.96 0.26
CA HIS A 190 7.33 11.04 -1.20
C HIS A 190 6.30 10.10 -1.83
N MET A 191 5.62 10.57 -2.89
CA MET A 191 4.66 9.76 -3.64
C MET A 191 4.69 10.13 -5.12
N TYR A 192 4.84 9.12 -5.95
CA TYR A 192 4.43 9.14 -7.34
C TYR A 192 3.14 8.30 -7.49
N ARG A 193 2.23 8.70 -8.39
CA ARG A 193 1.03 7.90 -8.70
C ARG A 193 0.33 8.31 -10.00
N GLU A 194 0.30 7.37 -10.93
CA GLU A 194 -0.68 7.33 -12.01
C GLU A 194 -2.00 6.67 -11.60
N GLN A 195 -3.05 6.92 -12.39
CA GLN A 195 -4.25 6.09 -12.41
C GLN A 195 -5.08 6.33 -13.69
N LYS A 196 -5.44 5.24 -14.37
CA LYS A 196 -6.49 5.22 -15.41
C LYS A 196 -7.79 4.68 -14.80
N GLY A 197 -8.91 5.42 -14.88
CA GLY A 197 -10.24 5.00 -14.38
C GLY A 197 -10.78 5.75 -13.14
N LYS A 198 -11.79 5.18 -12.46
CA LYS A 198 -12.54 5.86 -11.37
C LYS A 198 -11.81 5.87 -10.01
N ALA A 199 -11.77 7.00 -9.31
CA ALA A 199 -11.03 7.16 -8.05
C ALA A 199 -11.76 7.96 -6.96
N HIS A 200 -11.93 7.38 -5.77
CA HIS A 200 -12.27 8.09 -4.52
C HIS A 200 -11.07 8.05 -3.57
N ARG A 201 -10.74 9.20 -2.98
CA ARG A 201 -9.51 9.36 -2.17
C ARG A 201 -9.77 10.32 -1.00
N TYR A 202 -9.65 9.80 0.21
CA TYR A 202 -9.57 10.56 1.47
C TYR A 202 -8.13 10.50 1.97
N ARG A 203 -7.64 11.60 2.57
CA ARG A 203 -6.26 11.64 3.07
C ARG A 203 -5.98 12.85 3.97
N GLU A 204 -5.71 12.61 5.24
CA GLU A 204 -4.95 13.54 6.07
C GLU A 204 -3.44 13.38 5.91
N GLN A 205 -2.71 14.40 6.38
CA GLN A 205 -1.27 14.32 6.60
C GLN A 205 -0.80 15.38 7.58
N ILE A 206 0.00 14.97 8.56
CA ILE A 206 0.81 15.87 9.38
C ILE A 206 2.28 15.75 8.94
N GLY A 207 2.91 16.87 8.62
CA GLY A 207 4.33 16.95 8.24
C GLY A 207 4.60 17.19 6.73
N ARG A 208 5.80 16.83 6.26
CA ARG A 208 6.32 17.20 4.92
C ARG A 208 5.84 16.24 3.81
N ALA A 209 5.41 16.80 2.67
CA ALA A 209 4.83 16.04 1.55
C ALA A 209 5.34 16.48 0.17
N HIS A 210 5.87 15.55 -0.62
CA HIS A 210 6.11 15.73 -2.06
C HIS A 210 5.22 14.75 -2.84
N ARG A 211 4.61 15.23 -3.93
CA ARG A 211 3.68 14.46 -4.75
C ARG A 211 3.75 14.82 -6.22
N TYR A 212 3.80 13.78 -7.02
CA TYR A 212 3.45 13.77 -8.44
C TYR A 212 2.21 12.90 -8.62
N ARG A 213 1.35 13.23 -9.58
CA ARG A 213 0.14 12.48 -9.87
C ARG A 213 -0.50 12.86 -11.21
N GLU A 214 -0.44 11.95 -12.16
CA GLU A 214 -1.39 11.92 -13.27
C GLU A 214 -2.70 11.19 -12.95
N GLN A 215 -3.74 11.47 -13.74
CA GLN A 215 -5.02 10.79 -13.67
C GLN A 215 -5.77 10.94 -14.99
N ILE A 216 -6.18 9.83 -15.58
CA ILE A 216 -7.18 9.80 -16.65
C ILE A 216 -8.50 9.30 -16.06
N GLY A 217 -9.59 10.01 -16.31
CA GLY A 217 -10.96 9.65 -15.89
C GLY A 217 -11.51 10.43 -14.70
N ARG A 218 -12.45 9.82 -13.97
CA ARG A 218 -13.23 10.49 -12.89
C ARG A 218 -12.54 10.37 -11.53
N ALA A 219 -12.36 11.49 -10.82
CA ALA A 219 -11.74 11.49 -9.49
C ALA A 219 -12.40 12.44 -8.49
N HIS A 220 -12.82 11.88 -7.34
CA HIS A 220 -13.18 12.62 -6.13
C HIS A 220 -12.00 12.60 -5.15
N ARG A 221 -11.77 13.73 -4.47
CA ARG A 221 -10.65 13.92 -3.53
C ARG A 221 -11.10 14.77 -2.35
N TYR A 222 -10.92 14.27 -1.13
CA TYR A 222 -10.96 15.02 0.13
C TYR A 222 -9.57 14.98 0.75
N ARG A 223 -9.15 16.09 1.36
CA ARG A 223 -7.77 16.19 1.83
C ARG A 223 -7.44 17.39 2.73
N GLU A 224 -7.16 17.11 3.99
CA GLU A 224 -6.44 18.01 4.88
C GLU A 224 -4.91 17.85 4.78
N GLN A 225 -4.18 18.85 5.28
CA GLN A 225 -2.79 18.70 5.71
C GLN A 225 -2.37 19.84 6.63
N ILE A 226 -1.60 19.46 7.65
CA ILE A 226 -0.80 20.38 8.46
C ILE A 226 0.68 20.24 8.03
N GLY A 227 1.35 21.36 7.76
CA GLY A 227 2.77 21.43 7.41
C GLY A 227 3.09 21.53 5.91
N ARG A 228 4.36 21.33 5.52
CA ARG A 228 4.88 21.71 4.18
C ARG A 228 4.45 20.78 3.04
N ALA A 229 4.05 21.34 1.91
CA ALA A 229 3.52 20.59 0.76
C ALA A 229 4.04 21.05 -0.60
N HIS A 230 4.69 20.17 -1.37
CA HIS A 230 4.89 20.31 -2.81
C HIS A 230 3.94 19.34 -3.53
N ARG A 231 3.37 19.79 -4.65
CA ARG A 231 2.42 18.98 -5.43
C ARG A 231 2.39 19.41 -6.89
N TYR A 232 2.65 18.44 -7.76
CA TYR A 232 2.33 18.45 -9.18
C TYR A 232 1.13 17.53 -9.41
N SER A 233 0.27 17.85 -10.39
CA SER A 233 -0.96 17.10 -10.64
C SER A 233 -1.62 17.46 -11.98
N GLU A 234 -1.29 16.75 -13.06
CA GLU A 234 -2.17 16.69 -14.23
C GLU A 234 -3.45 15.89 -13.95
N GLN A 235 -4.47 16.13 -14.78
CA GLN A 235 -5.64 15.26 -14.89
C GLN A 235 -6.39 15.53 -16.20
N ILE A 236 -6.77 14.45 -16.87
CA ILE A 236 -7.73 14.45 -17.98
C ILE A 236 -9.06 13.87 -17.46
N GLY A 237 -10.17 14.56 -17.71
CA GLY A 237 -11.52 14.11 -17.34
C GLY A 237 -12.16 14.90 -16.19
N ARG A 238 -13.05 14.25 -15.41
CA ARG A 238 -13.87 14.93 -14.38
C ARG A 238 -13.23 14.91 -12.99
N ALA A 239 -13.17 16.06 -12.32
CA ALA A 239 -12.53 16.21 -11.01
C ALA A 239 -13.42 16.92 -9.97
N HIS A 240 -13.67 16.29 -8.83
CA HIS A 240 -14.14 16.97 -7.61
C HIS A 240 -13.00 16.98 -6.60
N ARG A 241 -12.64 18.15 -6.08
CA ARG A 241 -11.51 18.31 -5.16
C ARG A 241 -11.89 19.26 -4.01
N TYR A 242 -12.05 18.69 -2.82
CA TYR A 242 -12.02 19.42 -1.55
C TYR A 242 -10.58 19.43 -1.01
N ARG A 243 -10.15 20.52 -0.37
CA ARG A 243 -8.84 20.61 0.30
C ARG A 243 -8.78 21.74 1.33
N GLU A 244 -8.47 21.37 2.56
CA GLU A 244 -7.89 22.26 3.56
C GLU A 244 -6.37 22.16 3.61
N GLN A 245 -5.73 23.17 4.18
CA GLN A 245 -4.29 23.19 4.41
C GLN A 245 -3.91 24.26 5.43
N ILE A 246 -3.16 23.86 6.45
CA ILE A 246 -2.45 24.76 7.35
C ILE A 246 -0.95 24.68 7.02
N GLY A 247 -0.31 25.84 6.83
CA GLY A 247 1.12 25.96 6.52
C GLY A 247 1.48 25.93 5.02
N ARG A 248 2.79 25.91 4.74
CA ARG A 248 3.34 26.26 3.41
C ARG A 248 2.98 25.27 2.29
N ALA A 249 2.52 25.77 1.14
CA ALA A 249 2.18 24.94 -0.02
C ALA A 249 2.63 25.52 -1.38
N HIS A 250 3.47 24.77 -2.10
CA HIS A 250 3.74 24.97 -3.53
C HIS A 250 2.87 24.00 -4.35
N ARG A 251 2.32 24.47 -5.48
CA ARG A 251 1.41 23.68 -6.31
C ARG A 251 1.50 24.05 -7.79
N TYR A 252 1.85 23.08 -8.61
CA TYR A 252 1.57 23.05 -10.04
C TYR A 252 0.29 22.24 -10.31
N ARG A 253 -0.45 22.56 -11.37
CA ARG A 253 -1.60 21.79 -11.82
C ARG A 253 -1.94 22.14 -13.27
N GLU A 254 -1.96 21.11 -14.11
CA GLU A 254 -2.72 21.10 -15.35
C GLU A 254 -4.10 20.44 -15.14
N GLN A 255 -5.07 20.74 -16.02
CA GLN A 255 -6.34 20.03 -16.08
C GLN A 255 -7.00 20.21 -17.45
N LYS A 256 -7.29 19.10 -18.12
CA LYS A 256 -8.18 19.05 -19.29
C LYS A 256 -9.53 18.44 -18.85
N GLY A 257 -10.64 19.13 -19.11
CA GLY A 257 -12.00 18.71 -18.73
C GLY A 257 -12.54 19.25 -17.39
N ARG A 258 -13.77 18.83 -17.03
CA ARG A 258 -14.59 19.48 -15.99
C ARG A 258 -14.01 19.37 -14.57
N ALA A 259 -13.95 20.49 -13.82
CA ALA A 259 -13.45 20.50 -12.44
C ALA A 259 -14.30 21.33 -11.45
N HIS A 260 -14.82 20.69 -10.41
CA HIS A 260 -15.35 21.35 -9.20
C HIS A 260 -14.28 21.40 -8.10
N ARG A 261 -14.15 22.54 -7.42
CA ARG A 261 -13.06 22.81 -6.47
C ARG A 261 -13.58 23.58 -5.26
N TYR A 262 -13.29 23.06 -4.07
CA TYR A 262 -13.37 23.81 -2.82
C TYR A 262 -11.96 23.87 -2.22
N ARG A 263 -11.58 25.01 -1.65
CA ARG A 263 -10.28 25.15 -0.97
C ARG A 263 -10.31 26.16 0.16
N GLU A 264 -9.84 25.73 1.31
CA GLU A 264 -9.33 26.62 2.36
C GLU A 264 -7.80 26.55 2.45
N GLN A 265 -7.20 27.60 3.01
CA GLN A 265 -5.77 27.68 3.25
C GLN A 265 -5.45 28.72 4.31
N ILE A 266 -4.73 28.30 5.35
CA ILE A 266 -4.09 29.20 6.31
C ILE A 266 -2.57 29.18 6.04
N GLY A 267 -1.98 30.35 5.84
CA GLY A 267 -0.54 30.53 5.59
C GLY A 267 -0.10 30.41 4.12
N ARG A 268 1.24 30.50 3.92
CA ARG A 268 1.87 30.83 2.63
C ARG A 268 1.58 29.82 1.50
N ALA A 269 1.17 30.31 0.32
CA ALA A 269 0.92 29.46 -0.84
C ALA A 269 1.41 30.03 -2.18
N HIS A 270 2.25 29.28 -2.90
CA HIS A 270 2.57 29.54 -4.31
C HIS A 270 1.75 28.60 -5.21
N ARG A 271 1.28 29.11 -6.35
CA ARG A 271 0.41 28.41 -7.29
C ARG A 271 0.74 28.74 -8.73
N TYR A 272 0.81 27.68 -9.51
CA TYR A 272 0.64 27.70 -10.96
C TYR A 272 -0.58 26.82 -11.31
N ARG A 273 -1.35 27.21 -12.33
CA ARG A 273 -2.53 26.48 -12.80
C ARG A 273 -2.79 26.75 -14.29
N GLU A 274 -2.81 25.70 -15.08
CA GLU A 274 -3.52 25.67 -16.36
C GLU A 274 -4.88 24.96 -16.21
N GLN A 275 -5.83 25.30 -17.07
CA GLN A 275 -7.10 24.58 -17.20
C GLN A 275 -7.71 24.80 -18.59
N ILE A 276 -8.03 23.70 -19.27
CA ILE A 276 -8.85 23.70 -20.49
C ILE A 276 -10.21 23.07 -20.15
N GLY A 277 -11.29 23.77 -20.45
CA GLY A 277 -12.68 23.37 -20.17
C GLY A 277 -13.22 23.80 -18.80
N ARG A 278 -14.48 23.40 -18.54
CA ARG A 278 -15.33 24.01 -17.51
C ARG A 278 -14.81 23.87 -16.07
N ALA A 279 -14.78 24.97 -15.31
CA ALA A 279 -14.34 24.97 -13.91
C ALA A 279 -15.28 25.76 -12.98
N HIS A 280 -15.63 25.17 -11.84
CA HIS A 280 -16.24 25.87 -10.70
C HIS A 280 -15.25 25.86 -9.52
N MET A 281 -15.09 27.01 -8.86
CA MET A 281 -14.18 27.16 -7.71
C MET A 281 -14.78 28.02 -6.61
N TYR A 282 -14.83 27.45 -5.41
CA TYR A 282 -14.87 28.22 -4.16
C TYR A 282 -13.48 28.25 -3.52
N ARG A 283 -13.13 29.37 -2.86
CA ARG A 283 -11.90 29.47 -2.06
C ARG A 283 -11.98 30.47 -0.91
N GLU A 284 -11.46 30.07 0.25
CA GLU A 284 -10.95 30.97 1.28
C GLU A 284 -9.41 30.96 1.32
N GLN A 285 -8.80 32.04 1.78
CA GLN A 285 -7.38 32.14 2.09
C GLN A 285 -7.18 33.13 3.22
N LYS A 286 -6.43 32.70 4.26
CA LYS A 286 -5.86 33.57 5.29
C LYS A 286 -4.33 33.65 5.10
N GLY A 287 -3.83 34.83 4.76
CA GLY A 287 -2.39 35.14 4.60
C GLY A 287 -1.76 34.89 3.21
N ARG A 288 -0.49 35.33 3.07
CA ARG A 288 0.23 35.56 1.78
C ARG A 288 0.11 34.46 0.71
N ALA A 289 -0.22 34.83 -0.53
CA ALA A 289 -0.35 33.87 -1.63
C ALA A 289 -0.06 34.42 -3.04
N HIS A 290 1.04 33.95 -3.65
CA HIS A 290 1.36 34.18 -5.07
C HIS A 290 0.60 33.20 -5.98
N ARG A 291 0.20 33.67 -7.15
CA ARG A 291 -0.67 32.96 -8.10
C ARG A 291 -0.31 33.33 -9.53
N TYR A 292 -0.19 32.30 -10.36
CA TYR A 292 -0.34 32.38 -11.80
C TYR A 292 -1.47 31.42 -12.21
N SER A 293 -2.29 31.82 -13.18
CA SER A 293 -3.31 30.92 -13.73
C SER A 293 -3.82 31.28 -15.11
N GLU A 294 -3.85 30.28 -15.98
CA GLU A 294 -4.47 30.33 -17.30
C GLU A 294 -5.75 29.49 -17.33
N GLN A 295 -6.68 29.88 -18.20
CA GLN A 295 -8.01 29.29 -18.29
C GLN A 295 -8.57 29.44 -19.71
N ILE A 296 -8.74 28.31 -20.40
CA ILE A 296 -9.41 28.26 -21.71
C ILE A 296 -10.80 27.63 -21.51
N GLY A 297 -11.86 28.39 -21.80
CA GLY A 297 -13.27 28.00 -21.67
C GLY A 297 -13.92 28.32 -20.30
N ARG A 298 -15.26 28.19 -20.24
CA ARG A 298 -16.13 28.73 -19.17
C ARG A 298 -15.66 28.44 -17.73
N ALA A 299 -15.58 29.47 -16.90
CA ALA A 299 -15.25 29.37 -15.49
C ALA A 299 -16.22 30.17 -14.62
N SER A 300 -16.44 29.72 -13.39
CA SER A 300 -17.09 30.50 -12.32
C SER A 300 -16.26 30.34 -11.04
N THR A 301 -16.02 31.45 -10.35
CA THR A 301 -15.06 31.54 -9.24
C THR A 301 -15.54 32.48 -8.15
N TYR A 302 -15.69 31.95 -6.94
CA TYR A 302 -16.04 32.69 -5.73
C TYR A 302 -14.91 32.56 -4.71
N GLY A 303 -14.64 33.61 -3.93
CA GLY A 303 -13.73 33.47 -2.79
C GLY A 303 -13.26 34.76 -2.12
N ALA A 304 -13.09 34.68 -0.81
CA ALA A 304 -12.59 35.76 0.04
C ALA A 304 -11.06 35.66 0.26
N HIS A 305 -10.41 36.81 0.44
CA HIS A 305 -9.03 36.91 0.97
C HIS A 305 -9.08 37.74 2.26
N LYS A 306 -8.50 37.18 3.32
CA LYS A 306 -8.14 37.82 4.59
C LYS A 306 -6.67 37.49 4.89
#